data_AF-A0A355PHJ0-F1
#
_entry.id   AF-A0A355PHJ0-F1
#
_cell.length_a   1.000
_cell.length_b   1.000
_cell.length_c   1.000
_cell.angle_alpha   90.00
_cell.angle_beta   90.00
_cell.angle_gamma   90.00
#
_symmetry.space_group_name_H-M   'P 1'
#
loop_
_entity.id
_entity.type
_entity.pdbx_description
1 polymer ?
#
loop_
_entity_poly.entity_id
_entity_poly.type
_entity_poly.pdbx_seq_one_letter_code
_entity_poly.pdbx_strand_id
1 'polypeptide(L)' 'MDITELLAFSAKQNASDLHLSAGLPPMIRVDGDIRRLNVPAMENSDV' A
#
# COMPACT_ATOMS: atom_id res chain seq x y z
N MET A 1 9.87 -3.90 1.96
CA MET A 1 9.35 -3.69 0.60
C MET A 1 9.59 -2.23 0.29
N ASP A 2 10.27 -1.90 -0.79
CA ASP A 2 10.49 -0.50 -1.15
C ASP A 2 9.28 0.11 -1.86
N ILE A 3 9.29 1.43 -2.11
CA ILE A 3 8.18 2.12 -2.77
C ILE A 3 7.93 1.64 -4.20
N THR A 4 8.99 1.22 -4.91
CA THR A 4 8.88 0.72 -6.28
C THR A 4 8.17 -0.62 -6.32
N GLU A 5 8.50 -1.51 -5.38
CA GLU A 5 7.83 -2.80 -5.21
C GLU A 5 6.34 -2.62 -4.84
N LEU A 6 6.02 -1.67 -3.96
CA LEU A 6 4.63 -1.36 -3.59
C LEU A 6 3.83 -0.80 -4.78
N LEU A 7 4.43 0.09 -5.57
CA LEU A 7 3.80 0.65 -6.77
C LEU A 7 3.62 -0.42 -7.85
N ALA A 8 4.63 -1.25 -8.08
CA ALA A 8 4.55 -2.37 -9.02
C ALA A 8 3.47 -3.38 -8.59
N PHE A 9 3.37 -3.67 -7.29
CA PHE A 9 2.30 -4.48 -6.74
C PHE A 9 0.92 -3.84 -6.97
N SER A 10 0.78 -2.55 -6.68
CA SER A 10 -0.47 -1.81 -6.88
C SER A 10 -0.94 -1.86 -8.33
N ALA A 11 -0.02 -1.61 -9.28
CA ALA A 11 -0.30 -1.71 -10.71
C ALA A 11 -0.71 -3.14 -11.11
N LYS A 12 -0.01 -4.17 -10.61
CA LYS A 12 -0.33 -5.58 -10.86
C LYS A 12 -1.73 -5.97 -10.34
N GLN A 13 -2.19 -5.34 -9.27
CA GLN A 13 -3.53 -5.55 -8.71
C GLN A 13 -4.62 -4.65 -9.34
N ASN A 14 -4.29 -3.88 -10.38
CA ASN A 14 -5.16 -2.85 -10.96
C ASN A 14 -5.72 -1.87 -9.91
N ALA A 15 -4.91 -1.54 -8.90
CA ALA A 15 -5.30 -0.57 -7.89
C ALA A 15 -5.27 0.86 -8.48
N SER A 16 -6.27 1.67 -8.12
CA SER A 16 -6.30 3.09 -8.47
C SER A 16 -5.36 3.92 -7.60
N ASP A 17 -5.23 3.54 -6.33
CA ASP A 17 -4.48 4.28 -5.32
C ASP A 17 -3.61 3.34 -4.47
N LEU A 18 -2.42 3.81 -4.13
CA LEU A 18 -1.59 3.29 -3.05
C LEU A 18 -1.64 4.27 -1.88
N HIS A 19 -2.09 3.80 -0.73
CA HIS A 19 -2.21 4.57 0.50
C HIS A 19 -1.13 4.13 1.50
N LEU A 20 -0.33 5.10 1.95
CA LEU A 20 0.68 4.92 2.99
C LEU A 20 0.32 5.81 4.18
N SER A 21 0.39 5.27 5.39
CA SER A 21 0.03 5.99 6.60
C SER A 21 0.79 5.39 7.78
N ALA A 22 1.44 6.25 8.57
CA ALA A 22 2.22 5.83 9.73
C ALA A 22 1.34 5.07 10.74
N GLY A 23 1.86 3.98 11.30
CA GLY A 23 1.15 3.10 12.21
C GLY A 23 0.16 2.14 11.52
N LEU A 24 0.05 2.16 10.20
CA LEU A 24 -0.79 1.25 9.43
C LEU A 24 0.03 0.50 8.37
N PRO A 25 -0.38 -0.73 8.00
CA PRO A 25 0.15 -1.38 6.79
C PRO A 25 -0.19 -0.55 5.55
N PRO A 26 0.62 -0.63 4.47
CA PRO A 26 0.23 -0.11 3.17
C PRO A 26 -1.14 -0.65 2.75
N MET A 27 -1.93 0.19 2.11
CA MET A 27 -3.25 -0.15 1.61
C MET A 27 -3.37 0.19 0.14
N ILE A 28 -4.15 -0.58 -0.60
CA ILE A 28 -4.46 -0.28 -2.00
C ILE A 28 -5.96 -0.15 -2.17
N ARG A 29 -6.39 0.73 -3.09
CA ARG A 29 -7.78 0.82 -3.52
C ARG A 29 -7.98 0.03 -4.80
N VAL A 30 -8.81 -1.00 -4.77
CA VAL A 30 -9.18 -1.80 -5.95
C VAL A 30 -10.70 -1.81 -6.06
N ASP A 31 -11.23 -1.44 -7.23
CA ASP A 31 -12.67 -1.39 -7.50
C ASP A 31 -13.48 -0.57 -6.46
N GLY A 32 -12.86 0.45 -5.87
CA GLY A 32 -13.46 1.32 -4.85
C GLY A 32 -13.17 0.89 -3.40
N ASP A 33 -12.80 -0.37 -3.17
CA ASP A 33 -12.55 -0.93 -1.84
C ASP A 33 -11.11 -0.74 -1.38
N ILE A 34 -10.92 -0.33 -0.12
CA ILE A 34 -9.59 -0.23 0.50
C ILE A 34 -9.21 -1.58 1.10
N ARG A 35 -8.06 -2.11 0.69
CA ARG A 35 -7.53 -3.40 1.16
C ARG A 35 -6.15 -3.21 1.76
N ARG A 36 -5.95 -3.70 2.98
CA ARG A 36 -4.64 -3.73 3.65
C ARG A 36 -3.76 -4.81 3.05
N LEU A 37 -2.51 -4.47 2.76
CA LEU A 37 -1.52 -5.46 2.37
C LEU A 37 -1.13 -6.30 3.59
N ASN A 38 -0.79 -7.57 3.36
CA ASN A 38 -0.34 -8.47 4.42
C ASN A 38 1.16 -8.28 4.69
N VAL A 39 1.51 -7.07 5.15
CA VAL A 39 2.86 -6.69 5.58
C VAL A 39 2.75 -5.89 6.89
N PRO A 40 3.84 -5.74 7.65
CA PRO A 40 3.82 -4.96 8.88
C PRO A 40 3.37 -3.50 8.66
N ALA A 41 2.96 -2.85 9.75
CA ALA A 41 2.70 -1.42 9.74
C ALA A 41 3.98 -0.64 9.45
N MET A 42 3.83 0.49 8.75
CA MET A 42 4.93 1.42 8.47
C MET A 42 5.12 2.38 9.62
N GLU A 43 6.35 2.66 10.01
CA GLU A 43 6.65 3.72 10.96
C GLU A 43 6.64 5.09 10.27
N ASN A 44 6.57 6.18 11.03
CA ASN A 44 6.59 7.53 10.46
C ASN A 44 7.85 7.84 9.62
N SER A 45 8.96 7.15 9.88
CA SER A 45 10.19 7.26 9.09
C SER A 45 10.13 6.58 7.72
N ASP A 46 9.15 5.70 7.50
CA ASP A 46 9.06 4.85 6.33
C ASP A 46 8.11 5.42 5.26
N VAL A 47 7.29 6.41 5.61
CA VAL A 47 6.18 6.96 4.81
C VAL A 47 6.62 8.17 3.98
#